data_AF-A0ABD4Z7U9-F1
#
_entry.id   AF-A0ABD4Z7U9-F1
#
_cell.length_a   1.000
_cell.length_b   1.000
_cell.length_c   1.000
_cell.angle_alpha   90.00
_cell.angle_beta   90.00
_cell.angle_gamma   90.00
#
_symmetry.space_group_name_H-M   'P 1'
#
loop_
_entity.id
_entity.type
_entity.pdbx_description
1 polymer ?
#
loop_
_entity_poly.entity_id
_entity_poly.type
_entity_poly.pdbx_seq_one_letter_code
_entity_poly.pdbx_strand_id
1 'polypeptide(L)'
;MERGSNRYCIICGKEIKEDEKSVKCSICGSLMHEDCVDREILEDAEGNVMCPYDAALAALDWLDAIVTTYHNSLKSDKNKLNDVVERLKNYLAILEKE
;
A
#
# COMPACT_ATOMS: atom_id res chain seq x y z
N MET A 1 4.56 24.68 28.07
CA MET A 1 4.57 25.16 26.67
C MET A 1 5.24 24.07 25.85
N GLU A 2 4.47 23.07 25.43
CA GLU A 2 4.99 22.00 24.57
C GLU A 2 4.91 22.48 23.11
N ARG A 3 6.06 22.53 22.44
CA ARG A 3 6.20 22.94 21.05
C ARG A 3 5.57 21.86 20.16
N GLY A 4 4.67 22.27 19.26
CA GLY A 4 3.87 21.39 18.41
C GLY A 4 4.73 20.43 17.59
N SER A 5 4.52 19.13 17.79
CA SER A 5 4.94 18.11 16.84
C SER A 5 4.05 18.24 15.61
N ASN A 6 4.53 18.88 14.55
CA ASN A 6 3.78 19.03 13.32
C ASN A 6 3.35 17.64 12.79
N ARG A 7 2.04 17.40 12.73
CA ARG A 7 1.43 16.15 12.26
C ARG A 7 1.17 16.28 10.77
N TYR A 8 2.10 15.88 9.90
CA TYR A 8 1.86 15.90 8.45
C TYR A 8 1.21 14.59 7.97
N CYS A 9 0.26 14.70 7.04
CA CYS A 9 -0.29 13.56 6.33
C CYS A 9 0.70 13.04 5.29
N ILE A 10 1.05 11.76 5.34
CA ILE A 10 2.00 11.15 4.39
C ILE A 10 1.44 11.01 2.97
N ILE A 11 0.12 11.10 2.78
CA ILE A 11 -0.55 10.99 1.47
C ILE A 11 -0.53 12.34 0.73
N CYS A 12 -1.04 13.40 1.38
CA CYS A 12 -1.18 14.71 0.73
C CYS A 12 -0.07 15.71 1.06
N GLY A 13 0.81 15.38 2.02
CA GLY A 13 1.92 16.24 2.47
C GLY A 13 1.50 17.46 3.29
N LYS A 14 0.19 17.65 3.56
CA LYS A 14 -0.33 18.79 4.33
C LYS A 14 -0.33 18.52 5.82
N GLU A 15 -0.25 19.59 6.60
CA GLU A 15 -0.43 19.54 8.04
C GLU A 15 -1.86 19.08 8.39
N ILE A 16 -1.96 18.22 9.40
CA ILE A 16 -3.20 17.76 10.02
C ILE A 16 -3.49 18.67 11.21
N LYS A 17 -4.59 19.42 11.11
CA LYS A 17 -5.03 20.34 12.16
C LYS A 17 -5.68 19.60 13.33
N GLU A 18 -5.80 20.25 14.49
CA GLU A 18 -6.36 19.64 15.70
C GLU A 18 -7.83 19.25 15.57
N ASP A 19 -8.58 19.93 14.69
CA ASP A 19 -10.00 19.68 14.39
C ASP A 19 -10.22 18.66 13.27
N GLU A 20 -9.16 18.23 12.58
CA GLU A 20 -9.24 17.25 11.50
C GLU A 20 -9.14 15.81 12.03
N LYS A 21 -9.92 14.90 11.44
CA LYS A 21 -9.82 13.48 11.75
C LYS A 21 -8.58 12.88 11.12
N SER A 22 -7.85 12.10 11.90
CA SER A 22 -6.62 11.44 11.45
C SER A 22 -6.59 9.97 11.87
N VAL A 23 -5.98 9.15 11.02
CA VAL A 23 -5.67 7.75 11.29
C VAL A 23 -4.16 7.52 11.24
N LYS A 24 -3.70 6.43 11.84
CA LYS A 24 -2.30 6.02 11.82
C LYS A 24 -2.16 4.71 11.07
N CYS A 25 -1.07 4.60 10.32
CA CYS A 25 -0.66 3.31 9.78
C CYS A 25 -0.40 2.33 10.93
N SER A 26 -0.99 1.15 10.85
CA SER A 26 -0.84 0.07 11.82
C SER A 26 0.58 -0.47 11.94
N ILE A 27 1.41 -0.31 10.89
CA ILE A 27 2.77 -0.83 10.81
C ILE A 27 3.79 0.22 11.25
N CYS A 28 3.93 1.33 10.51
CA CYS A 28 4.97 2.33 10.78
C CYS A 28 4.50 3.50 11.67
N GLY A 29 3.21 3.61 11.99
CA GLY A 29 2.66 4.71 12.80
C GLY A 29 2.50 6.06 12.08
N SER A 30 2.80 6.13 10.78
CA SER A 30 2.63 7.35 9.96
C SER A 30 1.20 7.89 10.02
N LEU A 31 1.07 9.21 10.08
CA LEU A 31 -0.22 9.90 10.18
C LEU A 31 -0.81 10.20 8.82
N MET A 32 -2.13 10.06 8.70
CA MET A 32 -2.91 10.33 7.51
C MET A 32 -4.22 11.02 7.88
N HIS A 33 -4.71 11.94 7.04
CA HIS A 33 -6.10 12.39 7.13
C HIS A 33 -7.02 11.20 6.89
N GLU A 34 -8.11 11.10 7.66
CA GLU A 34 -9.10 10.02 7.44
C GLU A 34 -9.68 10.09 6.01
N ASP A 35 -9.91 11.29 5.50
CA ASP A 35 -10.44 11.52 4.14
C ASP A 35 -9.42 11.24 3.02
N CYS A 36 -8.12 11.18 3.33
CA CYS A 36 -7.10 10.80 2.33
C CYS A 36 -6.98 9.29 2.16
N VAL A 37 -7.55 8.51 3.08
CA VAL A 37 -7.44 7.04 3.07
C VAL A 37 -8.56 6.45 2.24
N ASP A 38 -8.18 5.83 1.12
CA ASP A 38 -9.07 4.90 0.42
C ASP A 38 -9.05 3.55 1.15
N ARG A 39 -10.11 3.30 1.94
CA ARG A 39 -10.21 2.10 2.78
C ARG A 39 -10.27 0.80 1.97
N GLU A 40 -10.73 0.82 0.73
CA GLU A 40 -10.74 -0.38 -0.12
C GLU A 40 -9.32 -0.81 -0.52
N ILE A 41 -8.38 0.14 -0.59
CA ILE A 41 -7.01 -0.07 -1.05
C ILE A 41 -6.03 -0.17 0.11
N LEU A 42 -6.27 0.58 1.19
CA LEU A 42 -5.32 0.81 2.27
C LEU A 42 -5.69 0.10 3.58
N GLU A 43 -6.70 -0.75 3.60
CA GLU A 43 -6.97 -1.64 4.74
C GLU A 43 -6.50 -3.07 4.48
N ASP A 44 -5.95 -3.72 5.50
CA ASP A 44 -5.68 -5.15 5.45
C ASP A 44 -6.97 -5.98 5.67
N ALA A 45 -6.83 -7.31 5.62
CA ALA A 45 -7.96 -8.23 5.81
C ALA A 45 -8.60 -8.16 7.22
N GLU A 46 -7.92 -7.54 8.19
CA GLU A 46 -8.41 -7.33 9.55
C GLU A 46 -9.04 -5.93 9.74
N GLY A 47 -9.01 -5.07 8.71
CA GLY A 47 -9.52 -3.70 8.73
C GLY A 47 -8.53 -2.68 9.29
N ASN A 48 -7.24 -3.04 9.42
CA ASN A 48 -6.22 -2.11 9.87
C ASN A 48 -5.75 -1.23 8.70
N VAL A 49 -5.77 0.09 8.90
CA VAL A 49 -5.30 1.06 7.92
C VAL A 49 -3.77 1.04 7.82
N MET A 50 -3.26 0.95 6.60
CA MET A 50 -1.85 1.03 6.24
C MET A 50 -1.55 2.32 5.45
N CYS A 51 -0.31 2.83 5.55
CA CYS A 51 0.12 3.88 4.63
C CYS A 51 0.34 3.30 3.23
N PRO A 52 0.35 4.11 2.15
CA PRO A 52 0.53 3.60 0.79
C PRO A 52 1.81 2.77 0.60
N TYR A 53 2.88 3.15 1.29
CA TYR A 53 4.15 2.43 1.24
C TYR A 53 4.05 1.02 1.85
N ASP A 54 3.57 0.91 3.10
CA ASP A 54 3.44 -0.38 3.77
C ASP A 54 2.37 -1.27 3.12
N ALA A 55 1.29 -0.68 2.59
CA ALA A 55 0.28 -1.41 1.82
C ALA A 55 0.88 -2.02 0.55
N ALA A 56 1.74 -1.28 -0.17
CA ALA A 56 2.42 -1.78 -1.35
C ALA A 56 3.40 -2.91 -1.00
N LEU A 57 4.15 -2.79 0.11
CA LEU A 57 5.01 -3.87 0.60
C LEU A 57 4.21 -5.13 0.94
N ALA A 58 3.12 -4.99 1.69
CA ALA A 58 2.25 -6.12 2.03
C ALA A 58 1.67 -6.80 0.78
N ALA A 59 1.30 -6.02 -0.25
CA ALA A 59 0.84 -6.56 -1.52
C ALA A 59 1.93 -7.35 -2.28
N LEU A 60 3.18 -6.87 -2.23
CA LEU A 60 4.33 -7.57 -2.83
C LEU A 60 4.65 -8.86 -2.07
N ASP A 61 4.63 -8.84 -0.74
CA ASP A 61 4.82 -10.03 0.09
C ASP A 61 3.74 -11.09 -0.19
N TRP A 62 2.49 -10.64 -0.34
CA TRP A 62 1.39 -11.52 -0.72
C TRP A 62 1.56 -12.12 -2.12
N LEU A 63 2.00 -11.30 -3.09
CA LEU A 63 2.30 -11.78 -4.43
C LEU A 63 3.44 -12.82 -4.43
N ASP A 64 4.52 -12.57 -3.67
CA ASP A 64 5.63 -13.51 -3.53
C ASP A 64 5.17 -14.84 -2.93
N ALA A 65 4.35 -14.78 -1.87
CA ALA A 65 3.77 -15.96 -1.26
C ALA A 65 2.90 -16.76 -2.25
N ILE A 66 2.08 -16.08 -3.08
CA ILE A 66 1.27 -16.73 -4.11
C ILE A 66 2.15 -17.41 -5.15
N VAL A 67 3.12 -16.68 -5.71
CA VAL A 67 3.98 -17.21 -6.78
C VAL A 67 4.80 -18.38 -6.27
N THR A 68 5.35 -18.29 -5.07
CA THR A 68 6.14 -19.36 -4.45
C THR A 68 5.29 -20.58 -4.12
N THR A 69 4.11 -20.39 -3.51
CA THR A 69 3.25 -21.50 -3.08
C THR A 69 2.57 -22.20 -4.26
N TYR A 70 2.10 -21.42 -5.24
CA TYR A 70 1.30 -21.93 -6.37
C TYR A 70 2.09 -21.99 -7.68
N HIS A 71 3.43 -21.95 -7.63
CA HIS A 71 4.30 -22.00 -8.81
C HIS A 71 3.93 -23.12 -9.79
N ASN A 72 3.63 -24.32 -9.29
CA ASN A 72 3.28 -25.46 -10.15
C ASN A 72 1.93 -25.29 -10.87
N SER A 73 0.98 -24.59 -10.24
CA SER A 73 -0.33 -24.25 -10.83
C SER A 73 -0.19 -23.18 -11.92
N LEU A 74 0.67 -22.18 -11.69
CA LEU A 74 0.97 -21.15 -12.68
C LEU A 74 1.77 -21.70 -13.86
N LYS A 75 2.66 -22.67 -13.61
CA LYS A 75 3.49 -23.29 -14.64
C LYS A 75 2.69 -24.13 -15.64
N SER A 76 1.61 -24.77 -15.20
CA SER A 76 0.76 -25.59 -16.09
C SER A 76 -0.13 -24.75 -17.01
N ASP A 77 -0.42 -23.50 -16.64
CA ASP A 77 -1.23 -22.55 -17.42
C ASP A 77 -0.40 -21.33 -17.84
N LYS A 78 0.33 -21.49 -18.95
CA LYS A 78 1.23 -20.46 -19.48
C LYS A 78 0.55 -19.13 -19.79
N ASN A 79 -0.74 -19.13 -20.14
CA ASN A 79 -1.46 -17.89 -20.45
C ASN A 79 -1.65 -17.06 -19.18
N LYS A 80 -2.11 -17.68 -18.09
CA LYS A 80 -2.21 -16.99 -16.79
C LYS A 80 -0.88 -16.47 -16.29
N LEU A 81 0.19 -17.26 -16.44
CA LEU A 81 1.53 -16.82 -16.07
C LEU A 81 1.95 -15.58 -16.88
N ASN A 82 1.76 -15.59 -18.19
CA ASN A 82 2.09 -14.47 -19.06
C ASN A 82 1.29 -13.22 -18.71
N ASP A 83 -0.01 -13.36 -18.40
CA ASP A 83 -0.86 -12.23 -18.00
C ASP A 83 -0.35 -11.57 -16.71
N VAL A 84 0.03 -12.36 -15.70
CA VAL A 84 0.62 -11.84 -14.45
C VAL A 84 1.93 -11.12 -14.74
N VAL A 85 2.81 -11.74 -15.55
CA VAL A 85 4.10 -11.16 -15.92
C VAL A 85 3.94 -9.83 -16.67
N GLU A 86 3.04 -9.75 -17.64
CA GLU A 86 2.78 -8.51 -18.39
C GLU A 86 2.22 -7.39 -17.50
N ARG A 87 1.33 -7.73 -16.56
CA ARG A 87 0.85 -6.75 -15.57
C ARG A 87 1.98 -6.21 -14.70
N LEU A 88 2.87 -7.07 -14.21
CA LEU A 88 4.03 -6.65 -13.42
C LEU A 88 4.98 -5.76 -14.22
N LYS A 89 5.27 -6.12 -15.47
CA LYS A 89 6.07 -5.26 -16.36
C LYS A 89 5.44 -3.89 -16.57
N ASN A 90 4.12 -3.82 -16.73
CA ASN A 90 3.42 -2.55 -16.87
C ASN A 90 3.56 -1.68 -15.61
N TYR A 91 3.47 -2.28 -14.41
CA TYR A 91 3.69 -1.54 -13.17
C TYR A 91 5.15 -1.06 -13.02
N LEU A 92 6.13 -1.89 -13.35
CA LEU A 92 7.54 -1.48 -13.37
C LEU A 92 7.80 -0.32 -14.35
N ALA A 93 7.19 -0.38 -15.53
CA ALA A 93 7.31 0.67 -16.53
C ALA A 93 6.65 2.00 -16.10
N ILE A 94 5.70 1.98 -15.16
CA ILE A 94 5.16 3.20 -14.54
C ILE A 94 6.20 3.80 -13.61
N LEU A 95 6.86 2.98 -12.79
CA LEU A 95 7.88 3.42 -11.82
C LEU A 95 9.16 3.95 -12.49
N GLU A 96 9.57 3.37 -13.63
CA GLU A 96 10.77 3.79 -14.37
C GLU A 96 10.58 5.09 -15.18
N LYS A 97 9.34 5.58 -15.31
CA LYS A 97 9.01 6.80 -16.08
C LYS A 97 8.97 8.06 -15.23
N GLU A 98 9.21 7.96 -13.92
CA GLU A 98 9.47 9.09 -13.03
C GLU A 98 10.98 9.42 -12.96
#